data_AF-K0KK92-F1
#
_entry.id   AF-K0KK92-F1
#
_cell.length_a   1.000
_cell.length_b   1.000
_cell.length_c   1.000
_cell.angle_alpha   90.00
_cell.angle_beta   90.00
_cell.angle_gamma   90.00
#
_symmetry.space_group_name_H-M   'P 1'
#
loop_
_entity.id
_entity.type
_entity.pdbx_description
1 polymer ?
#
loop_
_entity_poly.entity_id
_entity_poly.type
_entity_poly.pdbx_seq_one_letter_code
_entity_poly.pdbx_strand_id
1 'polypeptide(L)'
;MMITRRSIISRPTTRLLARFQSSLSKESTSTPDAKDSTRLQQAPNRETTWSRSQASRTEVLNHAKFIQKDLSKQPQPYAAIDLIAKQPVRYIPDRIATCAGNKQLGQGHPKIYINLDPKRPATCGYCGLRFAQEEYREEIEASDAH
;
A
#
# COMPACT_ATOMS: atom_id res chain seq x y z
N MET A 1 57.97 6.43 74.63
CA MET A 1 56.77 5.57 74.72
C MET A 1 55.58 6.51 74.91
N MET A 2 54.54 6.57 74.09
CA MET A 2 53.68 5.51 73.56
C MET A 2 53.07 5.95 72.22
N ILE A 3 53.17 5.11 71.20
CA ILE A 3 52.49 5.29 69.91
C ILE A 3 51.12 4.62 70.05
N THR A 4 50.04 5.39 70.04
CA THR A 4 48.67 4.86 70.09
C THR A 4 48.26 4.39 68.69
N ARG A 5 48.10 3.07 68.53
CA ARG A 5 47.63 2.44 67.28
C ARG A 5 46.15 2.74 67.07
N ARG A 6 45.81 3.47 66.00
CA ARG A 6 44.41 3.59 65.54
C ARG A 6 44.01 2.30 64.82
N SER A 7 42.98 1.64 65.33
CA SER A 7 42.41 0.42 64.78
C SER A 7 41.63 0.72 63.49
N ILE A 8 41.94 -0.01 62.42
CA ILE A 8 41.30 0.13 61.10
C ILE A 8 40.08 -0.80 61.08
N ILE A 9 38.88 -0.24 61.16
CA ILE A 9 37.62 -0.99 61.05
C ILE A 9 37.34 -1.23 59.56
N SER A 10 37.58 -2.46 59.10
CA SER A 10 37.18 -2.94 57.78
C SER A 10 35.66 -3.15 57.75
N ARG A 11 34.95 -2.36 56.93
CA ARG A 11 33.53 -2.59 56.61
C ARG A 11 33.44 -3.60 55.46
N PRO A 12 32.71 -4.72 55.58
CA PRO A 12 32.48 -5.57 54.42
C PRO A 12 31.53 -4.85 53.45
N THR A 13 32.03 -4.51 52.26
CA THR A 13 31.19 -4.07 51.16
C THR A 13 30.53 -5.28 50.52
N THR A 14 29.39 -5.71 51.06
CA THR A 14 28.51 -6.65 50.37
C THR A 14 27.83 -5.91 49.22
N ARG A 15 28.51 -5.81 48.07
CA ARG A 15 27.84 -5.46 46.81
C ARG A 15 26.98 -6.65 46.42
N LEU A 16 25.69 -6.57 46.76
CA LEU A 16 24.68 -7.43 46.13
C LEU A 16 24.70 -7.13 44.63
N LEU A 17 25.32 -8.02 43.84
CA LEU A 17 25.11 -8.05 42.40
C LEU A 17 23.67 -8.52 42.19
N ALA A 18 22.74 -7.57 42.16
CA ALA A 18 21.41 -7.81 41.63
C ALA A 18 21.57 -8.13 40.14
N ARG A 19 21.66 -9.42 39.82
CA ARG A 19 21.52 -9.92 38.46
C ARG A 19 20.08 -9.58 38.05
N PHE A 20 19.91 -8.46 37.35
CA PHE A 20 18.67 -8.20 36.62
C PHE A 20 18.56 -9.32 35.58
N GLN A 21 17.78 -10.35 35.91
CA GLN A 21 17.31 -11.30 34.92
C GLN A 21 16.36 -10.51 34.03
N SER A 22 16.86 -10.04 32.88
CA SER A 22 15.99 -9.70 31.78
C SER A 22 15.22 -10.97 31.44
N SER A 23 13.95 -11.03 31.84
CA SER A 23 13.01 -11.98 31.30
C SER A 23 12.94 -11.68 29.81
N LEU A 24 13.74 -12.41 29.03
CA LEU A 24 13.61 -12.44 27.58
C LEU A 24 12.19 -12.93 27.34
N SER A 25 11.30 -12.01 26.97
CA SER A 25 9.91 -12.31 26.65
C SER A 25 9.94 -13.45 25.65
N LYS A 26 9.34 -14.57 26.03
CA LYS A 26 9.14 -15.75 25.19
C LYS A 26 8.60 -15.24 23.85
N GLU A 27 9.36 -15.50 22.79
CA GLU A 27 8.93 -15.34 21.40
C GLU A 27 7.55 -15.97 21.28
N SER A 28 6.52 -15.14 21.25
CA SER A 28 5.20 -15.57 20.87
C SER A 28 5.31 -15.90 19.40
N THR A 29 5.32 -17.18 19.06
CA THR A 29 4.90 -17.65 17.74
C THR A 29 3.45 -17.22 17.56
N SER A 30 3.25 -15.95 17.22
CA SER A 30 1.96 -15.45 16.80
C SER A 30 1.71 -16.06 15.44
N THR A 31 0.73 -16.96 15.37
CA THR A 31 -0.08 -17.13 14.18
C THR A 31 -0.28 -15.76 13.54
N PRO A 32 0.00 -15.54 12.25
CA PRO A 32 -0.11 -14.20 11.67
C PRO A 32 -1.54 -13.73 11.88
N ASP A 33 -1.70 -12.74 12.76
CA ASP A 33 -2.99 -12.12 13.04
C ASP A 33 -3.58 -11.65 11.71
N ALA A 34 -4.90 -11.72 11.53
CA ALA A 34 -5.58 -11.21 10.34
C ALA A 34 -5.32 -9.71 10.07
N LYS A 35 -4.70 -8.97 11.02
CA LYS A 35 -4.23 -7.59 10.87
C LYS A 35 -2.88 -7.48 10.13
N ASP A 36 -2.13 -8.57 10.04
CA ASP A 36 -0.84 -8.61 9.36
C ASP A 36 -1.00 -8.79 7.85
N SER A 37 -2.03 -9.54 7.40
CA SER A 37 -2.32 -9.70 5.98
C SER A 37 -2.60 -8.37 5.28
N THR A 38 -3.43 -7.48 5.86
CA THR A 38 -3.69 -6.13 5.30
C THR A 38 -2.43 -5.25 5.24
N ARG A 39 -1.46 -5.47 6.13
CA ARG A 39 -0.18 -4.74 6.13
C ARG A 39 0.78 -5.21 5.04
N LEU A 40 0.64 -6.45 4.59
CA LEU A 40 1.48 -7.06 3.57
C LEU A 40 0.93 -6.91 2.15
N GLN A 41 -0.36 -6.56 2.00
CA GLN A 41 -0.97 -6.24 0.70
C GLN A 41 -0.27 -5.06 0.01
N GLN A 42 -0.12 -5.14 -1.32
CA GLN A 42 0.53 -4.08 -2.11
C GLN A 42 -0.13 -2.70 -1.95
N ALA A 43 -1.47 -2.67 -1.84
CA ALA A 43 -2.29 -1.50 -1.54
C ALA A 43 -3.52 -1.91 -0.70
N PRO A 44 -4.22 -0.99 -0.03
CA PRO A 44 -5.36 -1.34 0.83
C PRO A 44 -6.52 -2.03 0.09
N ASN A 45 -6.61 -1.84 -1.24
CA ASN A 45 -7.60 -2.46 -2.12
C ASN A 45 -7.04 -3.56 -3.03
N ARG A 46 -5.74 -3.88 -2.92
CA ARG A 46 -5.08 -4.80 -3.86
C ARG A 46 -3.93 -5.54 -3.22
N GLU A 47 -3.96 -6.86 -3.30
CA GLU A 47 -2.91 -7.70 -2.71
C GLU A 47 -1.67 -7.81 -3.60
N THR A 48 -1.87 -7.94 -4.91
CA THR A 48 -0.82 -8.26 -5.89
C THR A 48 -0.24 -7.03 -6.59
N THR A 49 0.97 -7.18 -7.13
CA THR A 49 1.61 -6.21 -8.01
C THR A 49 0.85 -6.05 -9.34
N TRP A 50 1.03 -4.92 -10.01
CA TRP A 50 0.35 -4.59 -11.28
C TRP A 50 1.31 -4.18 -12.40
N SER A 51 2.62 -4.34 -12.19
CA SER A 51 3.62 -4.22 -13.26
C SER A 51 4.74 -5.23 -13.06
N ARG A 52 5.39 -5.64 -14.16
CA ARG A 52 6.39 -6.72 -14.15
C ARG A 52 7.64 -6.39 -13.33
N SER A 53 8.00 -5.12 -13.24
CA SER A 53 9.19 -4.64 -12.53
C SER A 53 8.91 -4.13 -11.12
N GLN A 54 7.65 -4.20 -10.66
CA GLN A 54 7.28 -3.75 -9.32
C GLN A 54 7.65 -4.82 -8.28
N ALA A 55 8.47 -4.45 -7.30
CA ALA A 55 8.77 -5.29 -6.16
C ALA A 55 7.52 -5.48 -5.27
N SER A 56 7.37 -6.68 -4.72
CA SER A 56 6.30 -6.96 -3.75
C SER A 56 6.54 -6.23 -2.44
N ARG A 57 5.48 -5.89 -1.72
CA ARG A 57 5.60 -5.22 -0.42
C ARG A 57 6.40 -6.03 0.60
N THR A 58 6.23 -7.35 0.63
CA THR A 58 6.98 -8.25 1.52
C THR A 58 8.48 -8.17 1.28
N GLU A 59 8.90 -8.14 0.01
CA GLU A 59 10.31 -8.00 -0.38
C GLU A 59 10.87 -6.64 0.05
N VAL A 60 10.11 -5.55 -0.13
CA VAL A 60 10.53 -4.20 0.28
C VAL A 60 10.65 -4.06 1.80
N LEU A 61 9.71 -4.63 2.56
CA LEU A 61 9.72 -4.57 4.02
C LEU A 61 10.84 -5.42 4.67
N ASN A 62 11.38 -6.41 3.94
CA ASN A 62 12.55 -7.18 4.35
C ASN A 62 13.87 -6.39 4.20
N HIS A 63 13.88 -5.15 4.71
CA HIS A 63 15.05 -4.28 4.67
C HIS A 63 15.28 -3.63 6.02
N ALA A 64 16.54 -3.53 6.44
CA ALA A 64 16.93 -3.04 7.76
C ALA A 64 16.39 -1.64 8.09
N LYS A 65 16.09 -0.81 7.09
CA LYS A 65 15.52 0.55 7.29
C LYS A 65 14.12 0.55 7.89
N PHE A 66 13.39 -0.56 7.83
CA PHE A 66 12.04 -0.71 8.39
C PHE A 66 12.04 -1.27 9.81
N ILE A 67 13.20 -1.68 10.35
CA ILE A 67 13.34 -2.09 11.74
C ILE A 67 12.99 -0.89 12.66
N GLN A 68 12.17 -1.13 13.68
CA GLN A 68 11.69 -0.12 14.63
C GLN A 68 10.88 1.04 13.99
N LYS A 69 10.40 0.87 12.75
CA LYS A 69 9.46 1.82 12.13
C LYS A 69 8.03 1.38 12.37
N ASP A 70 7.19 2.33 12.75
CA ASP A 70 5.74 2.13 12.79
C ASP A 70 5.20 2.11 11.36
N LEU A 71 4.86 0.91 10.89
CA LEU A 71 4.35 0.67 9.53
C LEU A 71 2.97 1.28 9.30
N SER A 72 2.19 1.50 10.37
CA SER A 72 0.82 2.06 10.25
C SER A 72 0.80 3.52 9.80
N LYS A 73 1.91 4.24 10.00
CA LYS A 73 2.08 5.64 9.62
C LYS A 73 2.77 5.81 8.28
N GLN A 74 3.20 4.72 7.65
CA GLN A 74 3.84 4.78 6.33
C GLN A 74 2.78 5.00 5.24
N PRO A 75 3.11 5.71 4.14
CA PRO A 75 2.17 5.90 3.04
C PRO A 75 1.66 4.57 2.48
N GLN A 76 0.35 4.41 2.44
CA GLN A 76 -0.33 3.24 1.86
C GLN A 76 -1.51 3.71 0.99
N PRO A 77 -1.25 4.35 -0.17
CA PRO A 77 -2.31 4.84 -1.05
C PRO A 77 -3.05 3.68 -1.72
N TYR A 78 -4.28 3.95 -2.15
CA TYR A 78 -5.08 3.02 -2.93
C TYR A 78 -4.50 2.81 -4.33
N ALA A 79 -4.56 1.58 -4.84
CA ALA A 79 -4.15 1.26 -6.20
C ALA A 79 -5.20 1.76 -7.19
N ALA A 80 -4.78 2.66 -8.09
CA ALA A 80 -5.66 3.29 -9.08
C ALA A 80 -6.28 2.30 -10.07
N ILE A 81 -5.63 1.16 -10.33
CA ILE A 81 -6.12 0.12 -11.26
C ILE A 81 -7.50 -0.42 -10.86
N ASP A 82 -7.74 -0.70 -9.58
CA ASP A 82 -9.06 -1.20 -9.15
C ASP A 82 -10.05 -0.05 -8.94
N LEU A 83 -9.58 1.18 -8.73
CA LEU A 83 -10.45 2.36 -8.66
C LEU A 83 -11.03 2.71 -10.04
N ILE A 84 -10.21 2.65 -11.10
CA ILE A 84 -10.67 2.92 -12.46
C ILE A 84 -11.53 1.79 -13.01
N ALA A 85 -11.27 0.53 -12.61
CA ALA A 85 -12.11 -0.61 -12.97
C ALA A 85 -13.56 -0.46 -12.49
N LYS A 86 -13.77 0.19 -11.33
CA LYS A 86 -15.11 0.50 -10.79
C LYS A 86 -15.85 1.58 -11.57
N GLN A 87 -15.17 2.37 -12.41
CA GLN A 87 -15.84 3.39 -13.22
C GLN A 87 -16.63 2.71 -14.35
N PRO A 88 -17.91 3.09 -14.55
CA PRO A 88 -18.71 2.52 -15.62
C PRO A 88 -18.21 2.96 -16.99
N VAL A 89 -18.54 2.18 -18.02
CA VAL A 89 -18.36 2.60 -19.41
C VAL A 89 -19.33 3.75 -19.69
N ARG A 90 -18.84 4.79 -20.37
CA ARG A 90 -19.66 5.91 -20.81
C ARG A 90 -20.12 5.67 -22.24
N TYR A 91 -21.43 5.49 -22.40
CA TYR A 91 -22.03 5.34 -23.71
C TYR A 91 -22.30 6.71 -24.33
N ILE A 92 -21.95 6.84 -25.61
CA ILE A 92 -22.07 8.07 -26.39
C ILE A 92 -22.78 7.71 -27.72
N PRO A 93 -23.70 8.54 -28.23
CA PRO A 93 -24.38 8.28 -29.49
C PRO A 93 -23.45 8.45 -30.72
N ASP A 94 -22.46 9.34 -30.63
CA ASP A 94 -21.51 9.63 -31.69
C ASP A 94 -20.42 8.55 -31.83
N ARG A 95 -19.86 8.43 -33.04
CA ARG A 95 -18.72 7.53 -33.33
C ARG A 95 -17.39 7.98 -32.71
N ILE A 96 -17.27 9.24 -32.30
CA ILE A 96 -16.04 9.81 -31.74
C ILE A 96 -16.33 10.37 -30.36
N ALA A 97 -15.69 9.81 -29.33
CA ALA A 97 -15.73 10.36 -27.99
C ALA A 97 -14.66 11.45 -27.82
N THR A 98 -15.00 12.50 -27.08
CA THR A 98 -14.05 13.55 -26.67
C THR A 98 -13.76 13.45 -25.18
N CYS A 99 -12.48 13.34 -24.80
CA CYS A 99 -12.07 13.30 -23.39
C CYS A 99 -11.03 14.38 -23.10
N ALA A 100 -11.30 15.20 -22.08
CA ALA A 100 -10.39 16.22 -21.54
C ALA A 100 -10.08 16.00 -20.05
N GLY A 101 -10.45 14.83 -19.50
CA GLY A 101 -10.35 14.54 -18.07
C GLY A 101 -11.36 15.36 -17.26
N ASN A 102 -10.86 16.39 -16.57
CA ASN A 102 -11.69 17.31 -15.79
C ASN A 102 -12.39 18.34 -16.70
N LYS A 103 -13.60 18.75 -16.33
CA LYS A 103 -14.37 19.75 -17.10
C LYS A 103 -13.79 21.16 -16.94
N GLN A 104 -13.05 21.41 -15.88
CA GLN A 104 -12.43 22.69 -15.55
C GLN A 104 -11.16 22.91 -16.39
N LEU A 105 -11.03 24.13 -16.93
CA LEU A 105 -9.92 24.53 -17.79
C LEU A 105 -8.57 24.33 -17.07
N GLY A 106 -7.66 23.60 -17.72
CA GLY A 106 -6.27 23.41 -17.25
C GLY A 106 -6.05 22.40 -16.13
N GLN A 107 -7.09 21.76 -15.59
CA GLN A 107 -6.97 20.75 -14.52
C GLN A 107 -7.06 19.30 -15.04
N GLY A 108 -7.15 19.12 -16.35
CA GLY A 108 -7.25 17.82 -17.03
C GLY A 108 -6.01 17.49 -17.87
N HIS A 109 -6.15 16.46 -18.70
CA HIS A 109 -5.14 16.12 -19.71
C HIS A 109 -5.47 16.81 -21.04
N PRO A 110 -4.54 16.82 -22.02
CA PRO A 110 -4.82 17.32 -23.36
C PRO A 110 -6.08 16.69 -23.95
N LYS A 111 -6.92 17.49 -24.60
CA LYS A 111 -8.14 17.03 -25.25
C LYS A 111 -7.79 15.97 -26.30
N ILE A 112 -8.35 14.78 -26.17
CA ILE A 112 -8.21 13.71 -27.15
C ILE A 112 -9.57 13.31 -27.73
N TYR A 113 -9.48 12.71 -28.91
CA TYR A 113 -10.58 12.11 -29.65
C TYR A 113 -10.35 10.60 -29.72
N ILE A 114 -11.35 9.82 -29.35
CA ILE A 114 -11.27 8.36 -29.23
C ILE A 114 -12.24 7.76 -30.24
N ASN A 115 -11.76 6.81 -31.06
CA ASN A 115 -12.60 6.09 -32.01
C ASN A 115 -13.47 5.05 -31.28
N LEU A 116 -14.79 5.08 -31.53
CA LEU A 116 -15.78 4.14 -31.00
C LEU A 116 -16.35 3.18 -32.06
N ASP A 117 -15.85 3.19 -33.30
CA ASP A 117 -16.26 2.21 -34.33
C ASP A 117 -16.09 0.73 -33.88
N PRO A 118 -15.06 0.35 -33.11
CA PRO A 118 -14.94 -1.02 -32.62
C PRO A 118 -16.04 -1.32 -31.59
N LYS A 119 -16.68 -2.49 -31.71
CA LYS A 119 -17.66 -3.02 -30.75
C LYS A 119 -17.04 -3.48 -29.41
N ARG A 120 -16.28 -2.60 -28.77
CA ARG A 120 -15.63 -2.82 -27.48
C ARG A 120 -15.44 -1.48 -26.77
N PRO A 121 -15.38 -1.45 -25.43
CA PRO A 121 -15.01 -0.24 -24.71
C PRO A 121 -13.61 0.25 -25.13
N ALA A 122 -13.55 1.47 -25.63
CA ALA A 122 -12.32 2.18 -25.93
C ALA A 122 -11.87 2.98 -24.70
N THR A 123 -10.58 2.90 -24.36
CA THR A 123 -10.05 3.52 -23.14
C THR A 123 -9.29 4.80 -23.47
N CYS A 124 -9.51 5.85 -22.68
CA CYS A 124 -8.70 7.07 -22.72
C CYS A 124 -7.28 6.76 -22.20
N GLY A 125 -6.25 7.07 -22.99
CA GLY A 125 -4.85 6.81 -22.63
C GLY A 125 -4.31 7.64 -21.45
N TYR A 126 -5.03 8.68 -21.01
CA TYR A 126 -4.63 9.51 -19.87
C TYR A 126 -5.35 9.11 -18.58
N CYS A 127 -6.68 9.23 -18.54
CA CYS A 127 -7.46 8.96 -17.33
C CYS A 127 -7.86 7.49 -17.14
N GLY A 128 -7.79 6.66 -18.18
CA GLY A 128 -8.31 5.29 -18.14
C GLY A 128 -9.84 5.18 -18.18
N LEU A 129 -10.57 6.28 -18.37
CA LEU A 129 -12.03 6.23 -18.58
C LEU A 129 -12.36 5.47 -19.86
N ARG A 130 -13.41 4.67 -19.80
CA ARG A 130 -13.89 3.83 -20.91
C ARG A 130 -15.10 4.46 -21.59
N PHE A 131 -15.10 4.44 -22.91
CA PHE A 131 -16.16 4.96 -23.76
C PHE A 131 -16.60 3.89 -24.74
N ALA A 132 -17.88 3.88 -25.10
CA ALA A 132 -18.43 2.98 -26.10
C ALA A 132 -19.57 3.67 -26.84
N GLN A 133 -19.91 3.17 -28.03
CA GLN A 133 -21.08 3.64 -28.76
C GLN A 133 -22.36 3.04 -28.16
N GLU A 134 -23.42 3.84 -28.01
CA GLU A 134 -24.70 3.39 -27.44
C GLU A 134 -25.32 2.22 -28.23
N GLU A 135 -25.14 2.21 -29.56
CA GLU A 135 -25.63 1.13 -30.44
C GLU A 135 -25.09 -0.26 -30.06
N TYR A 136 -23.90 -0.33 -29.47
CA TYR A 136 -23.25 -1.60 -29.09
C TYR A 136 -23.40 -1.93 -27.61
N ARG A 137 -24.24 -1.20 -26.88
CA ARG A 137 -24.36 -1.34 -25.43
C ARG A 137 -24.75 -2.73 -24.96
N GLU A 138 -25.77 -3.32 -25.58
CA GLU A 138 -26.25 -4.67 -25.22
C GLU A 138 -25.17 -5.73 -25.46
N GLU A 139 -24.47 -5.65 -26.59
CA GLU A 139 -23.37 -6.56 -26.94
C GLU A 139 -22.19 -6.45 -25.94
N ILE A 140 -21.87 -5.23 -25.51
CA ILE A 140 -20.79 -4.96 -24.56
C ILE A 140 -21.16 -5.45 -23.15
N GLU A 141 -22.36 -5.13 -22.67
CA GLU A 141 -22.82 -5.56 -21.35
C GLU A 141 -22.94 -7.10 -21.27
N ALA A 142 -23.35 -7.75 -22.37
CA ALA A 142 -23.35 -9.20 -22.46
C ALA A 142 -21.92 -9.80 -22.39
N SER A 143 -20.94 -9.14 -23.00
CA SER A 143 -19.53 -9.59 -22.96
C SER A 143 -18.87 -9.41 -21.59
N ASP A 144 -19.24 -8.37 -20.83
CA ASP A 144 -18.69 -8.08 -19.50
C ASP A 144 -19.27 -9.00 -18.40
N ALA A 145 -20.36 -9.72 -18.68
CA ALA A 145 -21.03 -10.62 -17.74
C ALA A 145 -20.41 -12.03 -17.62
N HIS A 146 -19.44 -12.37 -18.47
CA HIS A 146 -18.68 -13.64 -18.44
C HIS A 146 -17.28 -13.42 -17.84
#